data_AF-A0A1I1U3A0-F1
#
_entry.id   AF-A0A1I1U3A0-F1
#
_cell.length_a   1.000
_cell.length_b   1.000
_cell.length_c   1.000
_cell.angle_alpha   90.00
_cell.angle_beta   90.00
_cell.angle_gamma   90.00
#
_symmetry.space_group_name_H-M   'P 1'
#
loop_
_entity.id
_entity.type
_entity.pdbx_description
1 polymer ?
#
loop_
_entity_poly.entity_id
_entity_poly.type
_entity_poly.pdbx_seq_one_letter_code
_entity_poly.pdbx_strand_id
1 'polypeptide(L)'
;MKTLNCLTLTLLASLSCSTLAAVKIDTITLKDNLVIFTTIPAKPDTGLGCVDSQQKNSWASSVDTYAGRAFYTMLVTAVSSNLNVEIDSAGDCKDAANIERPALIRIAAYTSVAMGKSLYLYDGAGKTKLGKIVEVLENDKVLYLSPTDNTTFKTYEKFAVSGSEYIYFTEENCVGTATVAERNLIGHNKFFNNGKYFRSANTSNGLQWYSKLNVGGTCTNIGMKWGNGFALDLSYSVEVCGNSPCAFKEE
;
A
#
# COMPACT_ATOMS: atom_id res chain seq x y z
N MET A 1 18.71 21.55 74.39
CA MET A 1 17.68 21.52 73.32
C MET A 1 18.44 21.59 71.99
N LYS A 2 18.35 20.52 71.18
CA LYS A 2 19.15 20.31 69.97
C LYS A 2 18.42 20.92 68.75
N THR A 3 19.11 21.78 68.01
CA THR A 3 18.69 22.28 66.70
C THR A 3 19.08 21.26 65.63
N LEU A 4 18.12 20.83 64.80
CA LEU A 4 18.33 19.90 63.70
C LEU A 4 18.15 20.68 62.39
N ASN A 5 19.27 21.07 61.77
CA ASN A 5 19.33 21.62 60.43
C ASN A 5 19.15 20.48 59.41
N CYS A 6 18.07 20.49 58.65
CA CYS A 6 17.85 19.61 57.51
C CYS A 6 18.13 20.40 56.22
N LEU A 7 19.34 20.26 55.69
CA LEU A 7 19.77 20.86 54.42
C LEU A 7 19.39 19.90 53.28
N THR A 8 18.25 20.11 52.65
CA THR A 8 17.84 19.35 51.45
C THR A 8 18.44 19.99 50.20
N LEU A 9 19.44 19.30 49.60
CA LEU A 9 20.05 19.63 48.32
C LEU A 9 19.27 18.90 47.21
N THR A 10 18.33 19.58 46.56
CA THR A 10 17.55 19.04 45.44
C THR A 10 18.31 19.24 44.13
N LEU A 11 18.95 18.17 43.64
CA LEU A 11 19.66 18.12 42.36
C LEU A 11 18.64 18.10 41.21
N LEU A 12 18.44 19.23 40.53
CA LEU A 12 17.68 19.31 39.28
C LEU A 12 18.53 18.75 38.13
N ALA A 13 18.38 17.46 37.85
CA ALA A 13 18.85 16.86 36.60
C ALA A 13 17.81 17.14 35.50
N SER A 14 17.95 18.26 34.78
CA SER A 14 17.19 18.54 33.57
C SER A 14 17.71 17.65 32.45
N LEU A 15 17.13 16.46 32.28
CA LEU A 15 17.29 15.66 31.06
C LEU A 15 16.59 16.41 29.92
N SER A 16 17.37 17.14 29.13
CA SER A 16 16.93 17.66 27.83
C SER A 16 16.74 16.48 26.89
N CYS A 17 15.52 15.95 26.80
CA CYS A 17 15.15 15.02 25.76
C CYS A 17 15.10 15.80 24.44
N SER A 18 16.20 15.79 23.68
CA SER A 18 16.22 16.33 22.32
C SER A 18 15.34 15.45 21.46
N THR A 19 14.10 15.88 21.26
CA THR A 19 13.22 15.29 20.27
C THR A 19 13.87 15.50 18.89
N LEU A 20 14.28 14.42 18.24
CA LEU A 20 14.70 14.44 16.84
C LEU A 20 13.47 14.81 16.01
N ALA A 21 13.34 16.10 15.70
CA ALA A 21 12.30 16.59 14.82
C ALA A 21 12.52 15.99 13.43
N ALA A 22 11.45 15.52 12.81
CA ALA A 22 11.48 15.08 11.42
C ALA A 22 12.01 16.21 10.52
N VAL A 23 13.15 15.99 9.87
CA VAL A 23 13.76 16.95 8.95
C VAL A 23 13.43 16.56 7.52
N LYS A 24 13.08 17.54 6.68
CA LYS A 24 12.86 17.37 5.25
C LYS A 24 13.83 18.22 4.45
N ILE A 25 14.13 17.81 3.23
CA ILE A 25 14.87 18.65 2.29
C ILE A 25 13.93 19.71 1.75
N ASP A 26 14.35 20.97 1.82
CA ASP A 26 13.57 22.14 1.39
C ASP A 26 13.95 22.55 -0.03
N THR A 27 15.24 22.81 -0.26
CA THR A 27 15.77 23.13 -1.58
C THR A 27 16.96 22.25 -1.91
N ILE A 28 17.14 21.94 -3.20
CA ILE A 28 18.35 21.29 -3.75
C ILE A 28 18.79 22.11 -4.96
N THR A 29 20.08 22.46 -5.01
CA THR A 29 20.72 23.10 -6.14
C THR A 29 21.96 22.32 -6.52
N LEU A 30 22.17 22.09 -7.82
CA LEU A 30 23.40 21.52 -8.36
C LEU A 30 24.18 22.62 -9.06
N LYS A 31 25.38 22.93 -8.59
CA LYS A 31 26.25 23.97 -9.17
C LYS A 31 27.71 23.59 -9.00
N ASP A 32 28.52 23.73 -10.06
CA ASP A 32 29.97 23.51 -10.01
C ASP A 32 30.36 22.14 -9.40
N ASN A 33 29.64 21.07 -9.78
CA ASN A 33 29.79 19.71 -9.24
C ASN A 33 29.53 19.56 -7.73
N LEU A 34 28.85 20.53 -7.12
CA LEU A 34 28.37 20.47 -5.75
C LEU A 34 26.86 20.39 -5.71
N VAL A 35 26.34 19.44 -4.92
CA VAL A 35 24.96 19.51 -4.47
C VAL A 35 24.91 20.36 -3.21
N ILE A 36 24.11 21.43 -3.24
CA ILE A 36 23.85 22.31 -2.11
C ILE A 36 22.37 22.18 -1.76
N PHE A 37 22.05 21.96 -0.49
CA PHE A 37 20.66 21.78 -0.07
C PHE A 37 20.38 22.36 1.32
N THR A 38 19.12 22.71 1.55
CA THR A 38 18.60 23.22 2.84
C THR A 38 17.56 22.26 3.42
N THR A 39 17.21 22.45 4.69
CA THR A 39 16.21 21.62 5.36
C THR A 39 15.11 22.42 6.05
N ILE A 40 13.96 21.76 6.27
CA ILE A 40 12.89 22.20 7.17
C ILE A 40 12.67 21.11 8.23
N PRO A 41 12.79 21.43 9.54
CA PRO A 41 13.23 22.71 10.07
C PRO A 41 14.67 23.06 9.65
N ALA A 42 14.99 24.35 9.71
CA ALA A 42 16.33 24.83 9.37
C ALA A 42 17.39 24.12 10.23
N LYS A 43 18.52 23.83 9.61
CA LYS A 43 19.69 23.23 10.25
C LYS A 43 20.05 23.96 11.56
N PRO A 44 20.24 23.24 12.68
CA PRO A 44 20.72 23.86 13.91
C PRO A 44 22.10 24.49 13.71
N ASP A 45 22.29 25.70 14.27
CA ASP A 45 23.59 26.36 14.22
C ASP A 45 24.58 25.63 15.14
N THR A 46 25.61 25.04 14.53
CA THR A 46 26.67 24.29 15.21
C THR A 46 27.87 25.18 15.59
N GLY A 47 27.88 26.46 15.18
CA GLY A 47 28.97 27.38 15.47
C GLY A 47 30.31 27.02 14.79
N LEU A 48 30.27 26.27 13.68
CA LEU A 48 31.46 25.86 12.95
C LEU A 48 32.18 27.06 12.33
N GLY A 49 33.44 27.28 12.72
CA GLY A 49 34.25 28.40 12.24
C GLY A 49 34.55 28.40 10.74
N CYS A 50 34.31 27.28 10.04
CA CYS A 50 34.45 27.19 8.59
C CYS A 50 33.16 27.52 7.83
N VAL A 51 32.03 27.76 8.49
CA VAL A 51 30.73 28.02 7.85
C VAL A 51 30.47 29.53 7.86
N ASP A 52 30.13 30.09 6.70
CA ASP A 52 29.73 31.49 6.63
C ASP A 52 28.30 31.68 7.15
N SER A 53 28.06 32.82 7.79
CA SER A 53 26.77 33.27 8.31
C SER A 53 25.62 33.19 7.29
N GLN A 54 25.90 33.43 6.00
CA GLN A 54 24.92 33.32 4.92
C GLN A 54 24.60 31.88 4.52
N GLN A 55 25.50 30.93 4.82
CA GLN A 55 25.40 29.52 4.44
C GLN A 55 25.14 28.60 5.64
N LYS A 56 24.85 29.16 6.81
CA LYS A 56 24.66 28.40 8.06
C LYS A 56 23.54 27.35 7.99
N ASN A 57 22.55 27.56 7.14
CA ASN A 57 21.41 26.65 6.94
C ASN A 57 21.63 25.64 5.79
N SER A 58 22.78 25.72 5.11
CA SER A 58 23.09 24.93 3.93
C SER A 58 23.98 23.74 4.28
N TRP A 59 23.81 22.68 3.50
CA TRP A 59 24.71 21.53 3.42
C TRP A 59 25.28 21.44 2.02
N ALA A 60 26.52 20.99 1.88
CA ALA A 60 27.14 20.77 0.58
C ALA A 60 27.86 19.43 0.49
N SER A 61 27.79 18.77 -0.65
CA SER A 61 28.66 17.62 -0.95
C SER A 61 29.05 17.56 -2.43
N SER A 62 30.22 17.01 -2.74
CA SER A 62 30.68 16.81 -4.11
C SER A 62 29.94 15.66 -4.79
N VAL A 63 29.60 15.84 -6.07
CA VAL A 63 29.06 14.80 -6.96
C VAL A 63 30.08 14.24 -7.95
N ASP A 64 31.36 14.58 -7.79
CA ASP A 64 32.42 14.12 -8.71
C ASP A 64 32.64 12.60 -8.64
N THR A 65 32.38 12.02 -7.47
CA THR A 65 32.53 10.58 -7.24
C THR A 65 31.23 9.82 -7.55
N TYR A 66 31.34 8.51 -7.76
CA TYR A 66 30.17 7.65 -7.87
C TYR A 66 29.28 7.74 -6.63
N ALA A 67 29.89 7.75 -5.44
CA ALA A 67 29.18 7.92 -4.17
C ALA A 67 28.45 9.27 -4.10
N GLY A 68 29.09 10.35 -4.56
CA GLY A 68 28.49 11.68 -4.64
C GLY A 68 27.29 11.76 -5.58
N ARG A 69 27.35 11.12 -6.75
CA ARG A 69 26.20 11.03 -7.67
C ARG A 69 25.06 10.21 -7.08
N ALA A 70 25.37 9.07 -6.46
CA ALA A 70 24.37 8.26 -5.76
C ALA A 70 23.70 9.04 -4.63
N PHE A 71 24.48 9.82 -3.88
CA PHE A 71 24.00 10.73 -2.84
C PHE A 71 23.05 11.80 -3.40
N TYR A 72 23.39 12.45 -4.51
CA TYR A 72 22.49 13.39 -5.19
C TYR A 72 21.17 12.73 -5.62
N THR A 73 21.22 11.56 -6.26
CA THR A 73 20.01 10.81 -6.63
C THR A 73 19.14 10.47 -5.41
N MET A 74 19.78 10.12 -4.29
CA MET A 74 19.12 9.84 -3.03
C MET A 74 18.37 11.08 -2.49
N LEU A 75 18.99 12.26 -2.53
CA LEU A 75 18.36 13.53 -2.14
C LEU A 75 17.19 13.91 -3.06
N VAL A 76 17.34 13.74 -4.38
CA VAL A 76 16.24 13.97 -5.34
C VAL A 76 15.05 13.07 -5.05
N THR A 77 15.31 11.80 -4.71
CA THR A 77 14.28 10.85 -4.31
C THR A 77 13.59 11.28 -3.01
N ALA A 78 14.36 11.76 -2.03
CA ALA A 78 13.85 12.29 -0.78
C ALA A 78 12.82 13.41 -1.02
N VAL A 79 13.16 14.34 -1.91
CA VAL A 79 12.30 15.46 -2.29
C VAL A 79 11.07 14.98 -3.05
N SER A 80 11.24 14.16 -4.10
CA SER A 80 10.12 13.70 -4.94
C SER A 80 9.10 12.86 -4.16
N SER A 81 9.56 12.14 -3.15
CA SER A 81 8.74 11.26 -2.32
C SER A 81 8.39 11.87 -0.96
N ASN A 82 8.71 13.15 -0.73
CA ASN A 82 8.41 13.89 0.50
C ASN A 82 8.86 13.16 1.79
N LEU A 83 10.05 12.54 1.73
CA LEU A 83 10.60 11.69 2.78
C LEU A 83 11.28 12.52 3.88
N ASN A 84 11.27 12.00 5.09
CA ASN A 84 12.06 12.54 6.18
C ASN A 84 13.51 12.05 6.07
N VAL A 85 14.43 12.91 6.46
CA VAL A 85 15.86 12.66 6.50
C VAL A 85 16.39 12.91 7.91
N GLU A 86 17.44 12.18 8.27
CA GLU A 86 18.31 12.49 9.39
C GLU A 86 19.69 12.83 8.81
N ILE A 87 20.31 13.88 9.34
CA ILE A 87 21.60 14.37 8.84
C ILE A 87 22.56 14.49 10.01
N ASP A 88 23.67 13.75 9.93
CA ASP A 88 24.77 13.90 10.87
C ASP A 88 25.78 14.89 10.30
N SER A 89 26.17 15.85 11.13
CA SER A 89 27.23 16.83 10.86
C SER A 89 28.58 16.13 10.65
N ALA A 90 29.34 16.53 9.63
CA ALA A 90 30.75 16.14 9.51
C ALA A 90 31.69 17.00 10.37
N GLY A 91 31.22 18.16 10.84
CA GLY A 91 32.05 19.13 11.55
C GLY A 91 33.15 19.73 10.67
N ASP A 92 33.02 19.65 9.34
CA ASP A 92 33.98 20.19 8.38
C ASP A 92 33.30 20.79 7.13
N CYS A 93 34.08 21.59 6.39
CA CYS A 93 33.67 22.25 5.14
C CYS A 93 34.58 21.79 3.98
N LYS A 94 34.88 20.48 3.90
CA LYS A 94 35.88 19.95 2.94
C LYS A 94 35.38 19.87 1.50
N ASP A 95 34.09 19.63 1.31
CA ASP A 95 33.51 19.50 -0.03
C ASP A 95 33.25 20.87 -0.67
N ALA A 96 32.92 21.89 0.13
CA ALA A 96 32.71 23.25 -0.34
C ALA A 96 33.21 24.25 0.71
N ALA A 97 33.97 25.25 0.27
CA ALA A 97 34.36 26.35 1.15
C ALA A 97 33.11 27.04 1.72
N ASN A 98 33.12 27.35 3.01
CA ASN A 98 32.08 28.10 3.70
C ASN A 98 30.73 27.36 3.90
N ILE A 99 30.62 26.10 3.49
CA ILE A 99 29.40 25.29 3.67
C ILE A 99 29.77 23.94 4.31
N GLU A 100 29.02 23.56 5.33
CA GLU A 100 29.27 22.31 6.03
C GLU A 100 28.88 21.10 5.17
N ARG A 101 29.68 20.04 5.28
CA ARG A 101 29.37 18.74 4.66
C ARG A 101 28.56 17.84 5.61
N PRO A 102 27.58 17.07 5.08
CA PRO A 102 26.99 15.99 5.86
C PRO A 102 27.97 14.82 5.98
N ALA A 103 28.15 14.27 7.19
CA ALA A 103 28.87 13.02 7.38
C ALA A 103 28.02 11.81 6.97
N LEU A 104 26.73 11.87 7.30
CA LEU A 104 25.76 10.83 7.01
C LEU A 104 24.41 11.46 6.72
N ILE A 105 23.69 10.90 5.76
CA ILE A 105 22.26 11.14 5.60
C ILE A 105 21.55 9.81 5.63
N ARG A 106 20.60 9.68 6.55
CA ARG A 106 19.66 8.57 6.57
C ARG A 106 18.36 9.06 5.98
N ILE A 107 17.92 8.42 4.91
CA ILE A 107 16.55 8.56 4.45
C ILE A 107 15.78 7.45 5.13
N ALA A 108 14.94 7.80 6.09
CA ALA A 108 13.89 6.91 6.48
C ALA A 108 12.97 6.84 5.26
N ALA A 109 13.01 5.71 4.54
CA ALA A 109 11.85 5.34 3.75
C ALA A 109 10.71 5.37 4.76
N TYR A 110 9.88 6.41 4.70
CA TYR A 110 8.53 6.27 5.17
C TYR A 110 8.03 5.08 4.34
N THR A 111 8.06 3.88 4.94
CA THR A 111 6.93 3.01 4.75
C THR A 111 5.79 3.91 5.16
N SER A 112 5.16 4.56 4.19
CA SER A 112 3.77 4.90 4.32
C SER A 112 3.03 3.57 4.49
N VAL A 113 3.17 2.94 5.66
CA VAL A 113 1.98 2.74 6.45
C VAL A 113 1.54 4.17 6.72
N ALA A 114 0.80 4.72 5.77
CA ALA A 114 0.10 5.95 5.99
C ALA A 114 -0.54 5.80 7.38
N MET A 115 -0.59 6.86 8.16
CA MET A 115 -1.65 6.98 9.17
C MET A 115 -3.03 7.14 8.48
N GLY A 116 -3.19 6.53 7.30
CA GLY A 116 -4.40 6.25 6.59
C GLY A 116 -4.67 4.77 6.80
N LYS A 117 -5.95 4.45 6.95
CA LYS A 117 -6.42 3.12 7.25
C LYS A 117 -5.71 2.07 6.37
N SER A 118 -5.19 1.02 6.99
CA SER A 118 -4.64 -0.12 6.27
C SER A 118 -5.79 -0.91 5.65
N LEU A 119 -5.62 -1.33 4.40
CA LEU A 119 -6.58 -2.21 3.76
C LEU A 119 -6.31 -3.66 4.20
N TYR A 120 -7.37 -4.36 4.61
CA TYR A 120 -7.32 -5.75 5.02
C TYR A 120 -8.26 -6.59 4.18
N LEU A 121 -7.82 -7.81 3.91
CA LEU A 121 -8.64 -8.86 3.32
C LEU A 121 -9.45 -9.53 4.43
N TYR A 122 -10.74 -9.75 4.18
CA TYR A 122 -11.67 -10.45 5.05
C TYR A 122 -12.34 -11.60 4.31
N ASP A 123 -12.83 -12.59 5.05
CA ASP A 123 -13.68 -13.65 4.48
C ASP A 123 -14.92 -13.06 3.76
N GLY A 124 -15.63 -13.88 3.00
CA GLY A 124 -16.81 -13.45 2.24
C GLY A 124 -17.99 -13.00 3.10
N ALA A 125 -17.96 -13.29 4.41
CA ALA A 125 -18.93 -12.76 5.38
C ALA A 125 -18.48 -11.43 6.00
N GLY A 126 -17.25 -10.97 5.70
CA GLY A 126 -16.63 -9.80 6.30
C GLY A 126 -16.30 -9.96 7.78
N LYS A 127 -16.25 -11.18 8.33
CA LYS A 127 -16.09 -11.42 9.78
C LYS A 127 -14.64 -11.73 10.16
N THR A 128 -14.00 -12.64 9.43
CA THR A 128 -12.64 -13.08 9.75
C THR A 128 -11.63 -12.27 8.95
N LYS A 129 -10.68 -11.60 9.63
CA LYS A 129 -9.54 -10.95 8.98
C LYS A 129 -8.58 -12.02 8.45
N LEU A 130 -8.34 -11.98 7.15
CA LEU A 130 -7.47 -12.93 6.43
C LEU A 130 -6.06 -12.39 6.23
N GLY A 131 -5.83 -11.09 6.33
CA GLY A 131 -4.49 -10.54 6.23
C GLY A 131 -4.45 -9.09 5.77
N LYS A 132 -3.29 -8.45 5.97
CA LYS A 132 -3.07 -7.07 5.51
C LYS A 132 -2.77 -7.08 4.01
N ILE A 133 -3.50 -6.26 3.24
CA ILE A 133 -3.21 -6.05 1.82
C ILE A 133 -1.99 -5.14 1.74
N VAL A 134 -0.96 -5.61 1.03
CA VAL A 134 0.30 -4.89 0.83
C VAL A 134 0.35 -4.19 -0.52
N GLU A 135 -0.34 -4.75 -1.51
CA GLU A 135 -0.35 -4.24 -2.88
C GLU A 135 -1.65 -4.64 -3.60
N VAL A 136 -2.20 -3.72 -4.41
CA VAL A 136 -3.29 -4.00 -5.34
C VAL A 136 -2.64 -4.19 -6.71
N LEU A 137 -2.62 -5.43 -7.21
CA LEU A 137 -1.97 -5.79 -8.47
C LEU A 137 -2.85 -5.41 -9.66
N GLU A 138 -4.14 -5.72 -9.58
CA GLU A 138 -5.17 -5.41 -10.59
C GLU A 138 -6.52 -5.15 -9.88
N ASN A 139 -7.55 -4.67 -10.61
CA ASN A 139 -8.85 -4.26 -10.05
C ASN A 139 -9.50 -5.30 -9.12
N ASP A 140 -9.20 -6.58 -9.30
CA ASP A 140 -9.75 -7.69 -8.53
C ASP A 140 -8.64 -8.61 -7.97
N LYS A 141 -7.37 -8.19 -8.00
CA LYS A 141 -6.23 -8.99 -7.58
C LYS A 141 -5.34 -8.25 -6.60
N VAL A 142 -5.09 -8.86 -5.44
CA VAL A 142 -4.33 -8.25 -4.35
C VAL A 142 -3.28 -9.19 -3.80
N LEU A 143 -2.16 -8.61 -3.38
CA LEU A 143 -1.14 -9.27 -2.58
C LEU A 143 -1.40 -8.95 -1.11
N TYR A 144 -1.41 -9.98 -0.26
CA TYR A 144 -1.65 -9.82 1.18
C TYR A 144 -0.72 -10.70 2.01
N LEU A 145 -0.47 -10.31 3.26
CA LEU A 145 0.31 -11.11 4.21
C LEU A 145 -0.57 -12.20 4.82
N SER A 146 -0.07 -13.44 4.85
CA SER A 146 -0.78 -14.58 5.43
C SER A 146 -1.16 -14.30 6.90
N PRO A 147 -2.37 -14.68 7.34
CA PRO A 147 -2.82 -14.39 8.70
C PRO A 147 -2.10 -15.25 9.75
N THR A 148 -1.44 -16.32 9.31
CA THR A 148 -0.75 -17.29 10.18
C THR A 148 0.62 -16.81 10.65
N ASP A 149 1.40 -16.18 9.77
CA ASP A 149 2.79 -15.82 10.02
C ASP A 149 3.09 -14.33 9.78
N ASN A 150 2.21 -13.61 9.08
CA ASN A 150 2.39 -12.22 8.68
C ASN A 150 3.71 -11.94 7.93
N THR A 151 4.32 -12.96 7.34
CA THR A 151 5.60 -12.87 6.61
C THR A 151 5.50 -13.48 5.21
N THR A 152 4.57 -14.41 5.00
CA THR A 152 4.37 -15.04 3.70
C THR A 152 3.38 -14.23 2.87
N PHE A 153 3.77 -13.83 1.67
CA PHE A 153 2.88 -13.20 0.72
C PHE A 153 1.95 -14.24 0.07
N LYS A 154 0.65 -13.91 0.04
CA LYS A 154 -0.39 -14.66 -0.65
C LYS A 154 -1.09 -13.75 -1.65
N THR A 155 -1.57 -14.33 -2.73
CA THR A 155 -2.38 -13.61 -3.72
C THR A 155 -3.83 -14.00 -3.55
N TYR A 156 -4.71 -13.00 -3.51
CA TYR A 156 -6.14 -13.20 -3.68
C TYR A 156 -6.53 -12.61 -5.03
N GLU A 157 -7.23 -13.41 -5.82
CA GLU A 157 -7.84 -12.98 -7.06
C GLU A 157 -9.34 -13.21 -6.93
N LYS A 158 -10.10 -12.12 -6.93
CA LYS A 158 -11.53 -12.18 -7.04
C LYS A 158 -11.83 -12.60 -8.47
N PHE A 159 -12.39 -13.79 -8.61
CA PHE A 159 -12.78 -14.34 -9.91
C PHE A 159 -13.87 -13.46 -10.54
N ALA A 160 -13.45 -12.45 -11.30
CA ALA A 160 -14.31 -11.69 -12.19
C ALA A 160 -14.60 -12.60 -13.37
N VAL A 161 -15.74 -13.30 -13.29
CA VAL A 161 -16.36 -14.16 -14.31
C VAL A 161 -15.53 -14.26 -15.60
N SER A 162 -14.44 -15.03 -15.58
CA SER A 162 -13.39 -14.90 -16.60
C SER A 162 -13.76 -15.55 -17.93
N GLY A 163 -15.03 -15.89 -18.15
CA GLY A 163 -15.48 -16.27 -19.48
C GLY A 163 -16.97 -16.49 -19.74
N SER A 164 -17.87 -16.11 -18.83
CA SER A 164 -19.24 -15.82 -19.27
C SER A 164 -19.77 -14.56 -18.64
N GLU A 165 -19.68 -13.44 -19.36
CA GLU A 165 -20.36 -12.17 -19.03
C GLU A 165 -21.83 -12.34 -18.64
N TYR A 166 -22.43 -13.50 -18.98
CA TYR A 166 -23.83 -13.81 -18.82
C TYR A 166 -24.08 -15.13 -18.10
N ILE A 167 -25.10 -15.15 -17.24
CA ILE A 167 -25.79 -16.36 -16.78
C ILE A 167 -27.02 -16.53 -17.66
N TYR A 168 -27.17 -17.68 -18.30
CA TYR A 168 -28.28 -17.99 -19.20
C TYR A 168 -29.37 -18.76 -18.46
N PHE A 169 -30.61 -18.53 -18.88
CA PHE A 169 -31.80 -19.06 -18.24
C PHE A 169 -32.70 -19.73 -19.27
N THR A 170 -33.33 -20.84 -18.86
CA THR A 170 -34.24 -21.62 -19.72
C THR A 170 -35.61 -20.98 -19.92
N GLU A 171 -35.88 -19.86 -19.25
CA GLU A 171 -37.13 -19.09 -19.38
C GLU A 171 -36.83 -17.60 -19.54
N GLU A 172 -37.85 -16.81 -19.85
CA GLU A 172 -37.74 -15.35 -19.95
C GLU A 172 -37.56 -14.69 -18.57
N ASN A 173 -37.09 -13.45 -18.53
CA ASN A 173 -36.96 -12.65 -17.30
C ASN A 173 -36.02 -13.26 -16.24
N CYS A 174 -35.02 -14.03 -16.68
CA CYS A 174 -33.97 -14.62 -15.86
C CYS A 174 -34.51 -15.54 -14.77
N VAL A 175 -35.52 -16.33 -15.11
CA VAL A 175 -36.08 -17.39 -14.28
C VAL A 175 -35.84 -18.78 -14.89
N GLY A 176 -36.19 -19.84 -14.18
CA GLY A 176 -35.92 -21.21 -14.61
C GLY A 176 -34.49 -21.65 -14.32
N THR A 177 -33.98 -22.64 -15.08
CA THR A 177 -32.68 -23.25 -14.82
C THR A 177 -31.55 -22.33 -15.29
N ALA A 178 -30.67 -21.95 -14.36
CA ALA A 178 -29.50 -21.14 -14.63
C ALA A 178 -28.30 -21.99 -15.10
N THR A 179 -27.62 -21.54 -16.15
CA THR A 179 -26.41 -22.16 -16.71
C THR A 179 -25.42 -21.11 -17.20
N VAL A 180 -24.18 -21.54 -17.43
CA VAL A 180 -23.18 -20.73 -18.16
C VAL A 180 -22.71 -21.48 -19.40
N ALA A 181 -22.04 -20.77 -20.31
CA ALA A 181 -21.51 -21.34 -21.56
C ALA A 181 -20.13 -21.99 -21.41
N GLU A 182 -19.55 -21.96 -20.21
CA GLU A 182 -18.19 -22.46 -19.94
C GLU A 182 -18.15 -23.58 -18.92
N ARG A 183 -17.24 -24.55 -19.13
CA ARG A 183 -17.02 -25.67 -18.23
C ARG A 183 -16.08 -25.30 -17.08
N ASN A 184 -16.30 -25.87 -15.89
CA ASN A 184 -15.45 -25.66 -14.70
C ASN A 184 -15.18 -24.18 -14.33
N LEU A 185 -16.06 -23.28 -14.76
CA LEU A 185 -15.97 -21.86 -14.42
C LEU A 185 -16.30 -21.69 -12.94
N ILE A 186 -15.43 -21.01 -12.21
CA ILE A 186 -15.73 -20.48 -10.88
C ILE A 186 -16.12 -19.02 -11.08
N GLY A 187 -17.34 -18.66 -10.71
CA GLY A 187 -17.89 -17.33 -10.93
C GLY A 187 -18.72 -16.85 -9.76
N HIS A 188 -19.04 -15.56 -9.79
CA HIS A 188 -20.04 -14.96 -8.92
C HIS A 188 -20.73 -13.84 -9.71
N ASN A 189 -21.98 -13.54 -9.38
CA ASN A 189 -22.68 -12.38 -9.93
C ASN A 189 -23.51 -11.77 -8.81
N LYS A 190 -23.29 -10.49 -8.49
CA LYS A 190 -23.95 -9.82 -7.35
C LYS A 190 -25.49 -9.82 -7.42
N PHE A 191 -26.06 -10.05 -8.61
CA PHE A 191 -27.50 -10.11 -8.86
C PHE A 191 -28.05 -11.53 -8.98
N PHE A 192 -27.21 -12.55 -8.79
CA PHE A 192 -27.59 -13.95 -8.82
C PHE A 192 -27.05 -14.69 -7.59
N ASN A 193 -27.81 -15.64 -7.06
CA ASN A 193 -27.41 -16.41 -5.87
C ASN A 193 -26.93 -15.52 -4.69
N ASN A 194 -27.54 -14.33 -4.53
CA ASN A 194 -27.14 -13.32 -3.54
C ASN A 194 -25.64 -12.93 -3.60
N GLY A 195 -25.03 -12.96 -4.78
CA GLY A 195 -23.61 -12.63 -4.96
C GLY A 195 -22.63 -13.72 -4.51
N LYS A 196 -23.13 -14.89 -4.12
CA LYS A 196 -22.31 -16.04 -3.76
C LYS A 196 -21.63 -16.64 -4.98
N TYR A 197 -20.54 -17.35 -4.72
CA TYR A 197 -19.86 -18.14 -5.73
C TYR A 197 -20.76 -19.25 -6.26
N PHE A 198 -20.48 -19.64 -7.49
CA PHE A 198 -20.95 -20.85 -8.12
C PHE A 198 -19.82 -21.50 -8.90
N ARG A 199 -19.94 -22.80 -9.14
CA ARG A 199 -19.05 -23.53 -10.05
C ARG A 199 -19.86 -24.21 -11.14
N SER A 200 -19.46 -24.04 -12.39
CA SER A 200 -20.10 -24.75 -13.49
C SER A 200 -19.61 -26.20 -13.59
N ALA A 201 -20.51 -27.09 -13.99
CA ALA A 201 -20.19 -28.50 -14.21
C ALA A 201 -19.12 -28.69 -15.30
N ASN A 202 -18.53 -29.89 -15.32
CA ASN A 202 -17.58 -30.28 -16.36
C ASN A 202 -18.28 -30.81 -17.64
N THR A 203 -19.55 -31.20 -17.52
CA THR A 203 -20.37 -31.73 -18.62
C THR A 203 -21.45 -30.73 -19.00
N SER A 204 -21.65 -30.53 -20.30
CA SER A 204 -22.72 -29.67 -20.84
C SER A 204 -23.96 -30.48 -21.20
N ASN A 205 -25.11 -29.85 -21.13
CA ASN A 205 -26.34 -30.31 -21.77
C ASN A 205 -26.74 -29.34 -22.88
N GLY A 206 -27.30 -29.86 -23.98
CA GLY A 206 -27.97 -29.03 -24.98
C GLY A 206 -29.24 -28.43 -24.38
N LEU A 207 -29.33 -27.11 -24.35
CA LEU A 207 -30.43 -26.37 -23.72
C LEU A 207 -30.93 -25.26 -24.64
N GLN A 208 -32.20 -24.90 -24.44
CA GLN A 208 -32.77 -23.67 -24.96
C GLN A 208 -32.65 -22.58 -23.90
N TRP A 209 -32.09 -21.44 -24.27
CA TRP A 209 -32.04 -20.24 -23.45
C TRP A 209 -33.01 -19.21 -23.99
N TYR A 210 -33.69 -18.51 -23.10
CA TYR A 210 -34.67 -17.47 -23.44
C TYR A 210 -34.31 -16.11 -22.85
N SER A 211 -33.50 -16.09 -21.80
CA SER A 211 -32.96 -14.85 -21.23
C SER A 211 -31.54 -15.03 -20.71
N LYS A 212 -30.90 -13.89 -20.45
CA LYS A 212 -29.55 -13.83 -19.88
C LYS A 212 -29.43 -12.68 -18.88
N LEU A 213 -28.70 -12.92 -17.79
CA LEU A 213 -28.36 -11.94 -16.77
C LEU A 213 -26.90 -11.53 -16.91
N ASN A 214 -26.63 -10.24 -17.12
CA ASN A 214 -25.26 -9.74 -17.20
C ASN A 214 -24.68 -9.41 -15.81
N VAL A 215 -23.39 -9.09 -15.76
CA VAL A 215 -22.69 -8.65 -14.54
C VAL A 215 -23.21 -7.32 -13.96
N GLY A 216 -23.90 -6.52 -14.78
CA GLY A 216 -24.56 -5.27 -14.40
C GLY A 216 -25.96 -5.45 -13.80
N GLY A 217 -26.49 -6.67 -13.75
CA GLY A 217 -27.80 -6.99 -13.19
C GLY A 217 -28.96 -6.78 -14.15
N THR A 218 -28.67 -6.42 -15.41
CA THR A 218 -29.67 -6.35 -16.44
C THR A 218 -30.02 -7.74 -16.91
N CYS A 219 -31.27 -8.11 -16.72
CA CYS A 219 -31.85 -9.26 -17.39
C CYS A 219 -32.31 -8.87 -18.79
N THR A 220 -31.98 -9.68 -19.80
CA THR A 220 -32.40 -9.45 -21.19
C THR A 220 -33.00 -10.71 -21.76
N ASN A 221 -34.22 -10.62 -22.30
CA ASN A 221 -34.82 -11.68 -23.10
C ASN A 221 -34.13 -11.70 -24.48
N ILE A 222 -33.66 -12.87 -24.90
CA ILE A 222 -32.83 -13.05 -26.09
C ILE A 222 -33.51 -13.85 -27.19
N GLY A 223 -34.80 -14.17 -27.01
CA GLY A 223 -35.51 -15.17 -27.79
C GLY A 223 -34.95 -16.57 -27.58
N MET A 224 -35.55 -17.59 -28.21
CA MET A 224 -35.06 -18.96 -28.12
C MET A 224 -33.66 -19.05 -28.78
N LYS A 225 -32.64 -19.40 -28.00
CA LYS A 225 -31.31 -19.75 -28.49
C LYS A 225 -30.93 -21.15 -28.04
N TRP A 226 -30.36 -21.94 -28.93
CA TRP A 226 -29.78 -23.24 -28.60
C TRP A 226 -28.30 -23.08 -28.23
N GLY A 227 -27.88 -23.76 -27.17
CA GLY A 227 -26.49 -23.73 -26.72
C GLY A 227 -26.15 -24.90 -25.80
N ASN A 228 -24.85 -25.04 -25.52
CA ASN A 228 -24.35 -25.96 -24.51
C ASN A 228 -24.31 -25.22 -23.17
N GLY A 229 -25.17 -25.62 -22.23
CA GLY A 229 -25.18 -25.06 -20.89
C GLY A 229 -24.55 -26.00 -19.87
N PHE A 230 -23.72 -25.42 -19.01
CA PHE A 230 -23.12 -26.09 -17.87
C PHE A 230 -23.92 -25.72 -16.62
N ALA A 231 -24.46 -26.73 -15.94
CA ALA A 231 -25.22 -26.55 -14.70
C ALA A 231 -24.36 -25.91 -13.62
N LEU A 232 -24.97 -25.11 -12.76
CA LEU A 232 -24.29 -24.38 -11.70
C LEU A 232 -24.44 -25.07 -10.34
N ASP A 233 -23.33 -25.41 -9.71
CA ASP A 233 -23.26 -25.71 -8.28
C ASP A 233 -23.25 -24.40 -7.50
N LEU A 234 -24.39 -24.08 -6.87
CA LEU A 234 -24.60 -22.86 -6.08
C LEU A 234 -24.12 -22.99 -4.63
N SER A 235 -23.64 -24.18 -4.23
CA SER A 235 -23.09 -24.47 -2.90
C SER A 235 -21.56 -24.33 -2.85
N TYR A 236 -20.93 -23.99 -3.99
CA TYR A 236 -19.49 -23.88 -4.10
C TYR A 236 -18.89 -22.86 -3.11
N SER A 237 -17.77 -23.26 -2.52
CA SER A 237 -17.02 -22.46 -1.55
C SER A 237 -15.53 -22.54 -1.87
N VAL A 238 -14.85 -21.40 -1.79
CA VAL A 238 -13.39 -21.33 -1.82
C VAL A 238 -12.84 -21.34 -0.41
N GLU A 239 -11.67 -21.96 -0.23
CA GLU A 239 -11.04 -22.17 1.07
C GLU A 239 -10.84 -20.87 1.86
N VAL A 240 -10.44 -19.80 1.17
CA VAL A 240 -10.06 -18.53 1.80
C VAL A 240 -11.29 -17.64 2.10
N CYS A 241 -12.22 -17.51 1.15
CA CYS A 241 -13.33 -16.55 1.26
C CYS A 241 -14.67 -17.20 1.64
N GLY A 242 -14.75 -18.52 1.73
CA GLY A 242 -16.02 -19.21 1.88
C GLY A 242 -16.86 -19.17 0.60
N ASN A 243 -18.16 -18.96 0.74
CA ASN A 243 -19.12 -19.00 -0.37
C ASN A 243 -19.35 -17.65 -1.08
N SER A 244 -18.64 -16.59 -0.70
CA SER A 244 -18.75 -15.26 -1.32
C SER A 244 -17.37 -14.66 -1.57
N PRO A 245 -17.24 -13.69 -2.50
CA PRO A 245 -15.99 -12.95 -2.65
C PRO A 245 -15.50 -12.36 -1.34
N CYS A 246 -14.18 -12.45 -1.11
CA CYS A 246 -13.57 -11.82 0.05
C CYS A 246 -13.86 -10.31 0.06
N ALA A 247 -14.07 -9.76 1.26
CA ALA A 247 -14.30 -8.33 1.45
C ALA A 247 -12.99 -7.59 1.67
N PHE A 248 -12.93 -6.34 1.20
CA PHE A 248 -11.84 -5.41 1.52
C PHE A 248 -12.35 -4.39 2.53
N LYS A 249 -11.60 -4.18 3.62
CA LYS A 249 -11.96 -3.22 4.67
C LYS A 249 -10.77 -2.38 5.05
N GLU A 250 -11.03 -1.09 5.22
CA GLU A 250 -10.08 -0.14 5.77
C GLU A 250 -10.18 -0.11 7.30
N GLU A 251 -9.04 -0.25 7.98
CA GLU A 251 -8.89 -0.08 9.44
C GLU A 251 -7.75 0.87 9.80
#